data_AF-A0A1H7TMR1-F1
#
_entry.id   AF-A0A1H7TMR1-F1
#
_cell.length_a   1.000
_cell.length_b   1.000
_cell.length_c   1.000
_cell.angle_alpha   90.00
_cell.angle_beta   90.00
_cell.angle_gamma   90.00
#
_symmetry.space_group_name_H-M   'P 1'
#
loop_
_entity.id
_entity.type
_entity.pdbx_description
1 polymer ?
#
loop_
_entity_poly.entity_id
_entity_poly.type
_entity_poly.pdbx_seq_one_letter_code
_entity_poly.pdbx_strand_id
1 'polypeptide(L)'
;MTVPVAPFLASGLLIATGVTLLLERSLVRVLAGVIVLGNGVNLLIVTAGGPAGGPPLLGSVPRAAMADPLPQAMVLTAIVITLGVTAFLLAMVHRSWQLTGTDEVQDDTEDRNVRLRARHVELGAAVRAKRDDYRRLVLRQRAELAHMQAERAERERLEEADLELRIARVHDELGAWTRDLRERGVSEEELHDRLEVAAQRAGDSELDNLRRIEELREEHERRRREQAAREKELRRRLKHRQREARRQMRAALRAERARQALAEDPELEGDE
;
A
#
# COMPACT_ATOMS: atom_id res chain seq x y z
N MET A 1 -12.10 64.13 27.75
CA MET A 1 -12.98 63.11 28.37
C MET A 1 -12.11 61.90 28.67
N THR A 2 -11.92 61.54 29.93
CA THR A 2 -11.18 60.34 30.31
C THR A 2 -12.10 59.14 30.13
N VAL A 3 -11.82 58.28 29.17
CA VAL A 3 -12.54 57.00 29.05
C VAL A 3 -12.15 56.15 30.26
N PRO A 4 -13.10 55.72 31.11
CA PRO A 4 -12.76 54.86 32.23
C PRO A 4 -12.31 53.50 31.69
N VAL A 5 -11.02 53.19 31.82
CA VAL A 5 -10.41 51.96 31.27
C VAL A 5 -10.77 50.72 32.08
N ALA A 6 -11.08 50.89 33.37
CA ALA A 6 -11.42 49.82 34.29
C ALA A 6 -12.57 48.89 33.79
N PRO A 7 -13.75 49.39 33.36
CA PRO A 7 -14.83 48.53 32.86
C PRO A 7 -14.48 47.78 31.56
N PHE A 8 -13.63 48.35 30.70
CA PHE A 8 -13.14 47.65 29.51
C PHE A 8 -12.19 46.50 29.88
N LEU A 9 -11.32 46.70 30.87
CA LEU A 9 -10.46 45.62 31.37
C LEU A 9 -11.26 44.54 32.09
N ALA A 10 -12.26 44.93 32.89
CA ALA A 10 -13.13 43.99 33.59
C ALA A 10 -13.96 43.14 32.61
N SER A 11 -14.54 43.74 31.58
CA SER A 11 -15.27 43.00 30.54
C SER A 11 -14.34 42.08 29.75
N GLY A 12 -13.14 42.53 29.37
CA GLY A 12 -12.13 41.67 28.73
C GLY A 12 -11.72 40.48 29.59
N LEU A 13 -11.52 40.69 30.90
CA LEU A 13 -11.20 39.62 31.85
C LEU A 13 -12.35 38.62 31.98
N LEU A 14 -13.59 39.09 32.13
CA LEU A 14 -14.78 38.23 32.20
C LEU A 14 -14.96 37.40 30.92
N ILE A 15 -14.76 38.01 29.75
CA ILE A 15 -14.84 37.30 28.46
C ILE A 15 -13.73 36.24 28.38
N ALA A 16 -12.48 36.59 28.72
CA ALA A 16 -11.37 35.66 28.71
C ALA A 16 -11.60 34.48 29.67
N THR A 17 -12.01 34.75 30.91
CA THR A 17 -12.34 33.72 31.90
C THR A 17 -13.51 32.85 31.43
N GLY A 18 -14.55 33.45 30.86
CA GLY A 18 -15.68 32.71 30.29
C GLY A 18 -15.27 31.77 29.17
N VAL A 19 -14.41 32.22 28.25
CA VAL A 19 -13.86 31.39 27.16
C VAL A 19 -12.99 30.27 27.72
N THR A 20 -12.13 30.54 28.72
CA THR A 20 -11.32 29.46 29.32
C THR A 20 -12.16 28.39 29.99
N LEU A 21 -13.26 28.78 30.67
CA LEU A 21 -14.19 27.84 31.30
C LEU A 21 -14.99 27.02 30.27
N LEU A 22 -15.29 27.59 29.10
CA LEU A 22 -15.95 26.88 27.99
C LEU A 22 -15.08 25.78 27.38
N LEU A 23 -13.76 25.86 27.52
CA LEU A 23 -12.82 24.86 27.00
C LEU A 23 -12.60 23.69 27.97
N GLU A 24 -13.19 23.73 29.16
CA GLU A 24 -13.03 22.66 30.14
C GLU A 24 -13.97 21.47 29.85
N ARG A 25 -13.59 20.29 30.35
CA ARG A 25 -14.36 19.05 30.16
C ARG A 25 -15.59 18.92 31.05
N SER A 26 -15.71 19.69 32.13
CA SER A 26 -16.85 19.61 33.06
C SER A 26 -18.00 20.50 32.58
N LEU A 27 -19.20 19.95 32.50
CA LEU A 27 -20.36 20.71 32.04
C LEU A 27 -20.76 21.83 33.00
N VAL A 28 -20.55 21.67 34.31
CA VAL A 28 -20.75 22.74 35.31
C VAL A 28 -19.78 23.90 35.06
N ARG A 29 -18.52 23.61 34.72
CA ARG A 29 -17.53 24.64 34.35
C ARG A 29 -17.91 25.33 33.04
N VAL A 30 -18.37 24.58 32.04
CA VAL A 30 -18.93 25.14 30.79
C VAL A 30 -20.14 26.06 31.08
N LEU A 31 -21.07 25.64 31.94
CA LEU A 31 -22.22 26.44 32.36
C LEU A 31 -21.78 27.75 33.05
N ALA A 32 -20.83 27.67 33.98
CA ALA A 32 -20.26 28.84 34.62
C ALA A 32 -19.58 29.76 33.59
N GLY A 33 -18.91 29.18 32.59
CA GLY A 33 -18.31 29.90 31.47
C GLY A 33 -19.33 30.70 30.67
N VAL A 34 -20.48 30.12 30.31
CA VAL A 34 -21.57 30.81 29.61
C VAL A 34 -22.09 32.00 30.44
N ILE A 35 -22.28 31.82 31.74
CA ILE A 35 -22.78 32.87 32.64
C ILE A 35 -21.76 34.01 32.73
N VAL A 36 -20.49 33.71 32.99
CA VAL A 36 -19.42 34.70 33.14
C VAL A 36 -19.19 35.46 31.83
N LEU A 37 -19.16 34.74 30.70
CA LEU A 37 -19.03 35.33 29.36
C LEU A 37 -20.19 36.28 29.05
N GLY A 38 -21.44 35.84 29.31
CA GLY A 38 -22.63 36.66 29.11
C GLY A 38 -22.59 37.96 29.92
N ASN A 39 -22.16 37.90 31.19
CA ASN A 39 -21.97 39.08 32.02
C ASN A 39 -20.86 40.01 31.48
N GLY A 40 -19.76 39.45 31.00
CA GLY A 40 -18.67 40.22 30.37
C GLY A 40 -19.12 40.96 29.11
N VAL A 41 -19.88 40.30 28.24
CA VAL A 41 -20.46 40.90 27.03
C VAL A 41 -21.49 41.97 27.37
N ASN A 42 -22.38 41.72 28.33
CA ASN A 42 -23.36 42.71 28.78
C ASN A 42 -22.68 43.96 29.33
N LEU A 43 -21.64 43.79 30.15
CA LEU A 43 -20.85 44.91 30.68
C LEU A 43 -20.16 45.68 29.55
N LEU A 44 -19.62 44.97 28.54
CA LEU A 44 -18.99 45.59 27.38
C LEU A 44 -19.98 46.45 26.58
N ILE A 45 -21.20 45.96 26.34
CA ILE A 45 -22.24 46.69 25.62
C ILE A 45 -22.62 47.98 26.34
N VAL A 46 -22.87 47.93 27.66
CA VAL A 46 -23.19 49.13 28.44
C VAL A 46 -22.03 50.13 28.43
N THR A 47 -20.80 49.65 28.57
CA THR A 47 -19.61 50.50 28.64
C THR A 47 -19.29 51.15 27.29
N ALA A 48 -19.52 50.43 26.19
CA ALA A 48 -19.37 50.97 24.83
C ALA A 48 -20.48 51.96 24.45
N GLY A 49 -21.62 51.92 25.17
CA GLY A 49 -22.81 52.75 24.94
C GLY A 49 -22.64 54.25 25.23
N GLY A 50 -21.49 54.69 25.76
CA GLY A 50 -21.19 56.10 26.00
C GLY A 50 -21.03 56.47 27.47
N PRO A 51 -20.87 57.77 27.78
CA PRO A 51 -20.63 58.24 29.13
C PRO A 51 -21.82 57.99 30.07
N ALA A 52 -21.54 57.85 31.36
CA ALA A 52 -22.57 57.71 32.39
C ALA A 52 -23.49 58.95 32.40
N GLY A 53 -24.78 58.70 32.21
CA GLY A 53 -25.84 59.71 32.28
C GLY A 53 -26.89 59.34 33.31
N GLY A 54 -27.88 60.22 33.49
CA GLY A 54 -29.07 59.94 34.29
C GLY A 54 -29.96 58.87 33.63
N PRO A 55 -30.92 58.30 34.39
CA PRO A 55 -31.81 57.26 33.87
C PRO A 55 -32.63 57.79 32.68
N PRO A 56 -32.76 57.01 31.57
CA PRO A 56 -33.50 57.43 30.38
C PRO A 56 -35.02 57.34 30.59
N LEU A 57 -35.51 58.09 31.56
CA LEU A 57 -36.92 58.19 31.93
C LEU A 57 -37.39 59.61 31.64
N LEU A 58 -38.51 59.75 30.96
CA LEU A 58 -39.08 61.07 30.67
C LEU A 58 -39.43 61.78 31.98
N GLY A 59 -38.90 63.00 32.16
CA GLY A 59 -39.15 63.84 33.33
C GLY A 59 -38.17 63.69 34.50
N SER A 60 -37.17 62.79 34.43
CA SER A 60 -36.16 62.62 35.48
C SER A 60 -34.98 63.60 35.35
N VAL A 61 -34.40 63.72 34.16
CA VAL A 61 -33.25 64.58 33.84
C VAL A 61 -33.44 65.24 32.46
N PRO A 62 -32.73 66.34 32.14
CA PRO A 62 -32.71 66.88 30.78
C PRO A 62 -32.27 65.82 29.76
N ARG A 63 -32.87 65.80 28.55
CA ARG A 63 -32.55 64.80 27.51
C ARG A 63 -31.05 64.70 27.19
N ALA A 64 -30.34 65.82 27.22
CA ALA A 64 -28.89 65.87 26.98
C ALA A 64 -28.04 65.23 28.10
N ALA A 65 -28.63 64.98 29.27
CA ALA A 65 -27.99 64.34 30.41
C ALA A 65 -28.46 62.90 30.62
N MET A 66 -29.32 62.35 29.75
CA MET A 66 -29.76 60.95 29.80
C MET A 66 -28.67 60.03 29.24
N ALA A 67 -28.51 58.86 29.85
CA ALA A 67 -27.75 57.76 29.25
C ALA A 67 -28.46 57.23 27.99
N ASP A 68 -27.70 56.68 27.03
CA ASP A 68 -28.27 56.11 25.81
C ASP A 68 -29.22 54.93 26.16
N PRO A 69 -30.51 54.98 25.76
CA PRO A 69 -31.46 53.90 26.02
C PRO A 69 -31.21 52.65 25.15
N LEU A 70 -30.52 52.76 24.02
CA LEU A 70 -30.35 51.64 23.10
C LEU A 70 -29.50 50.50 23.71
N PRO A 71 -28.29 50.74 24.24
CA PRO A 71 -27.51 49.71 24.94
C PRO A 71 -28.26 49.07 26.12
N GLN A 72 -29.08 49.85 26.82
CA GLN A 72 -29.86 49.36 27.97
C GLN A 72 -30.93 48.35 27.55
N ALA A 73 -31.66 48.65 26.47
CA ALA A 73 -32.65 47.73 25.91
C ALA A 73 -32.01 46.45 25.35
N MET A 74 -30.83 46.57 24.71
CA MET A 74 -30.07 45.43 24.20
C MET A 74 -29.58 44.51 25.33
N VAL A 75 -29.10 45.07 26.44
CA VAL A 75 -28.63 44.26 27.57
C VAL A 75 -29.79 43.60 28.31
N LEU A 76 -30.95 44.25 28.43
CA LEU A 76 -32.14 43.62 29.01
C LEU A 76 -32.56 42.37 28.22
N THR A 77 -32.54 42.45 26.89
CA THR A 77 -32.84 41.30 26.02
C THR A 77 -31.78 40.21 26.13
N ALA A 78 -30.50 40.58 26.14
CA ALA A 78 -29.40 39.64 26.34
C ALA A 78 -29.51 38.88 27.67
N ILE A 79 -29.84 39.56 28.77
CA ILE A 79 -30.02 38.94 30.10
C ILE A 79 -31.10 37.87 30.07
N VAL A 80 -32.25 38.13 29.43
CA VAL A 80 -33.35 37.16 29.35
C VAL A 80 -32.96 35.94 28.50
N ILE A 81 -32.25 36.15 27.39
CA ILE A 81 -31.74 35.05 26.56
C ILE A 81 -30.73 34.21 27.35
N THR A 82 -29.77 34.84 28.03
CA THR A 82 -28.79 34.14 28.86
C THR A 82 -29.47 33.36 29.97
N LEU A 83 -30.52 33.90 30.61
CA LEU A 83 -31.30 33.18 31.61
C LEU A 83 -31.96 31.92 31.01
N GLY A 84 -32.58 32.04 29.83
CA GLY A 84 -33.20 30.91 29.15
C GLY A 84 -32.20 29.82 28.76
N VAL A 85 -31.06 30.21 28.17
CA VAL A 85 -29.98 29.28 27.82
C VAL A 85 -29.38 28.64 29.06
N THR A 86 -29.19 29.40 30.15
CA THR A 86 -28.66 28.89 31.42
C THR A 86 -29.62 27.88 32.04
N ALA A 87 -30.92 28.15 32.06
CA ALA A 87 -31.92 27.21 32.56
C ALA A 87 -31.96 25.93 31.72
N PHE A 88 -31.87 26.04 30.40
CA PHE A 88 -31.81 24.90 29.50
C PHE A 88 -30.54 24.06 29.70
N LEU A 89 -29.37 24.70 29.73
CA LEU A 89 -28.10 24.03 30.00
C LEU A 89 -28.11 23.36 31.37
N LEU A 90 -28.60 24.03 32.41
CA LEU A 90 -28.72 23.46 33.75
C LEU A 90 -29.62 22.22 33.75
N ALA A 91 -30.74 22.25 33.03
CA ALA A 91 -31.62 21.08 32.88
C ALA A 91 -30.91 19.92 32.16
N MET A 92 -30.12 20.20 31.11
CA MET A 92 -29.31 19.20 30.42
C MET A 92 -28.20 18.63 31.30
N VAL A 93 -27.48 19.48 32.05
CA VAL A 93 -26.44 19.06 33.01
C VAL A 93 -27.05 18.15 34.06
N HIS A 94 -28.17 18.55 34.66
CA HIS A 94 -28.89 17.74 35.62
C HIS A 94 -29.33 16.40 35.02
N ARG A 95 -29.86 16.40 33.79
CA ARG A 95 -30.26 15.17 33.09
C ARG A 95 -29.05 14.28 32.78
N SER A 96 -27.94 14.85 32.34
CA SER A 96 -26.69 14.12 32.06
C SER A 96 -26.15 13.47 33.32
N TRP A 97 -26.10 14.21 34.42
CA TRP A 97 -25.66 13.70 35.71
C TRP A 97 -26.55 12.55 36.21
N GLN A 98 -27.87 12.64 36.03
CA GLN A 98 -28.79 11.53 36.35
C GLN A 98 -28.53 10.26 35.52
N LEU A 99 -28.07 10.39 34.28
CA LEU A 99 -27.85 9.27 33.37
C LEU A 99 -26.48 8.64 33.54
N THR A 100 -25.43 9.45 33.66
CA THR A 100 -24.03 9.01 33.62
C THR A 100 -23.37 9.03 35.00
N GLY A 101 -23.92 9.75 35.97
CA GLY A 101 -23.36 9.91 37.32
C GLY A 101 -22.10 10.78 37.41
N THR A 102 -21.58 11.24 36.27
CA THR A 102 -20.45 12.17 36.13
C THR A 102 -20.85 13.40 35.32
N ASP A 103 -20.18 14.51 35.58
CA ASP A 103 -20.34 15.80 34.88
C ASP A 103 -19.27 16.02 33.79
N GLU A 104 -18.41 15.04 33.57
CA GLU A 104 -17.33 15.12 32.60
C GLU A 104 -17.79 14.67 31.20
N VAL A 105 -17.55 15.53 30.21
CA VAL A 105 -17.77 15.22 28.79
C VAL A 105 -16.83 14.10 28.37
N GLN A 106 -17.41 12.95 28.04
CA GLN A 106 -16.68 11.76 27.62
C GLN A 106 -16.22 11.86 26.17
N ASP A 107 -15.07 11.26 25.87
CA ASP A 107 -14.59 11.12 24.49
C ASP A 107 -15.49 10.13 23.72
N ASP A 108 -15.79 10.47 22.46
CA ASP A 108 -16.66 9.64 21.63
C ASP A 108 -15.93 8.34 21.21
N THR A 109 -16.25 7.26 21.92
CA THR A 109 -15.69 5.93 21.64
C THR A 109 -16.04 5.41 20.24
N GLU A 110 -17.13 5.87 19.63
CA GLU A 110 -17.50 5.44 18.27
C GLU A 110 -16.57 6.07 17.23
N ASP A 111 -16.12 7.31 17.44
CA ASP A 111 -15.15 7.95 16.55
C ASP A 111 -13.80 7.19 16.57
N ARG A 112 -13.38 6.73 17.76
CA ARG A 112 -12.22 5.83 17.90
C ARG A 112 -12.43 4.51 17.15
N ASN A 113 -13.61 3.91 17.27
CA ASN A 113 -13.94 2.65 16.59
C ASN A 113 -13.95 2.80 15.07
N VAL A 114 -14.47 3.91 14.55
CA VAL A 114 -14.48 4.22 13.11
C VAL A 114 -13.06 4.31 12.56
N ARG A 115 -12.15 5.00 13.27
CA ARG A 115 -10.73 5.10 12.90
C ARG A 115 -10.05 3.72 12.86
N LEU A 116 -10.29 2.86 13.85
CA LEU A 116 -9.73 1.51 13.89
C LEU A 116 -10.25 0.64 12.73
N ARG A 117 -11.56 0.69 12.45
CA ARG A 117 -12.16 -0.03 11.31
C ARG A 117 -11.57 0.42 9.98
N ALA A 118 -11.39 1.72 9.77
CA ALA A 118 -10.77 2.26 8.56
C ALA A 118 -9.35 1.70 8.36
N ARG A 119 -8.56 1.65 9.44
CA ARG A 119 -7.20 1.09 9.43
C ARG A 119 -7.18 -0.40 9.03
N HIS A 120 -8.10 -1.20 9.58
CA HIS A 120 -8.23 -2.62 9.20
C HIS A 120 -8.55 -2.80 7.71
N VAL A 121 -9.40 -1.94 7.14
CA VAL A 121 -9.75 -1.98 5.71
C VAL A 121 -8.52 -1.68 4.85
N GLU A 122 -7.75 -0.64 5.17
CA GLU A 122 -6.51 -0.27 4.46
C GLU A 122 -5.48 -1.40 4.49
N LEU A 123 -5.24 -2.00 5.66
CA LEU A 123 -4.35 -3.14 5.82
C LEU A 123 -4.80 -4.34 4.99
N GLY A 124 -6.10 -4.63 5.00
CA GLY A 124 -6.69 -5.67 4.16
C GLY A 124 -6.44 -5.42 2.68
N ALA A 125 -6.55 -4.16 2.22
CA ALA A 125 -6.26 -3.79 0.84
C ALA A 125 -4.77 -3.94 0.50
N ALA A 126 -3.87 -3.52 1.38
CA ALA A 126 -2.42 -3.64 1.19
C ALA A 126 -1.96 -5.12 1.09
N VAL A 127 -2.51 -5.99 1.94
CA VAL A 127 -2.22 -7.43 1.89
C VAL A 127 -2.73 -8.06 0.59
N ARG A 128 -3.93 -7.68 0.14
CA ARG A 128 -4.47 -8.12 -1.16
C ARG A 128 -3.57 -7.69 -2.31
N ALA A 129 -3.16 -6.42 -2.34
CA ALA A 129 -2.26 -5.87 -3.36
C ALA A 129 -0.93 -6.65 -3.42
N LYS A 130 -0.25 -6.86 -2.28
CA LYS A 130 0.99 -7.66 -2.24
C LYS A 130 0.79 -9.09 -2.74
N ARG A 131 -0.34 -9.73 -2.41
CA ARG A 131 -0.65 -11.09 -2.87
C ARG A 131 -0.84 -11.14 -4.39
N ASP A 132 -1.43 -10.11 -4.97
CA ASP A 132 -1.66 -10.02 -6.40
C ASP A 132 -0.37 -9.71 -7.17
N ASP A 133 0.51 -8.89 -6.61
CA ASP A 133 1.87 -8.67 -7.14
C ASP A 133 2.69 -9.96 -7.15
N TYR A 134 2.66 -10.73 -6.06
CA TYR A 134 3.32 -12.04 -6.02
C TYR A 134 2.76 -13.01 -7.06
N ARG A 135 1.43 -13.03 -7.26
CA ARG A 135 0.81 -13.85 -8.32
C ARG A 135 1.28 -13.42 -9.71
N ARG A 136 1.28 -12.12 -10.00
CA ARG A 136 1.75 -11.57 -11.28
C ARG A 136 3.21 -11.93 -11.56
N LEU A 137 4.08 -11.82 -10.54
CA LEU A 137 5.48 -12.22 -10.64
C LEU A 137 5.62 -13.70 -11.02
N VAL A 138 4.89 -14.60 -10.34
CA VAL A 138 4.96 -16.04 -10.60
C VAL A 138 4.45 -16.38 -12.00
N LEU A 139 3.38 -15.73 -12.45
CA LEU A 139 2.86 -15.92 -13.81
C LEU A 139 3.87 -15.46 -14.86
N ARG A 140 4.48 -14.29 -14.68
CA ARG A 140 5.53 -13.78 -15.59
C ARG A 140 6.73 -14.73 -15.65
N GLN A 141 7.21 -15.22 -14.52
CA GLN A 141 8.32 -16.19 -14.47
C GLN A 141 7.98 -17.52 -15.16
N ARG A 142 6.74 -18.01 -15.01
CA ARG A 142 6.29 -19.23 -15.69
C ARG A 142 6.21 -19.02 -17.21
N ALA A 143 5.72 -17.86 -17.66
CA ALA A 143 5.68 -17.52 -19.08
C ALA A 143 7.08 -17.41 -19.69
N GLU A 144 8.02 -16.74 -19.01
CA GLU A 144 9.43 -16.66 -19.42
C GLU A 144 10.06 -18.05 -19.55
N LEU A 145 9.84 -18.92 -18.57
CA LEU A 145 10.32 -20.30 -18.62
C LEU A 145 9.73 -21.09 -19.79
N ALA A 146 8.43 -20.96 -20.04
CA ALA A 146 7.76 -21.65 -21.15
C ALA A 146 8.27 -21.16 -22.51
N HIS A 147 8.50 -19.85 -22.66
CA HIS A 147 9.07 -19.28 -23.88
C HIS A 147 10.48 -19.80 -24.14
N MET A 148 11.33 -19.82 -23.11
CA MET A 148 12.69 -20.37 -23.21
C MET A 148 12.69 -21.87 -23.53
N GLN A 149 11.68 -22.62 -23.07
CA GLN A 149 11.53 -24.04 -23.41
C GLN A 149 11.06 -24.24 -24.85
N ALA A 150 10.12 -23.41 -25.32
CA ALA A 150 9.62 -23.48 -26.69
C ALA A 150 10.71 -23.17 -27.73
N GLU A 151 11.45 -22.06 -27.55
CA GLU A 151 12.57 -21.70 -28.45
C GLU A 151 13.63 -22.81 -28.51
N ARG A 152 13.87 -23.49 -27.40
CA ARG A 152 14.83 -24.61 -27.35
C ARG A 152 14.32 -25.84 -28.06
N ALA A 153 13.08 -26.25 -27.82
CA ALA A 153 12.48 -27.39 -28.50
C ALA A 153 12.47 -27.18 -30.02
N GLU A 154 12.29 -25.93 -30.47
CA GLU A 154 12.42 -25.57 -31.88
C GLU A 154 13.87 -25.73 -32.39
N ARG A 155 14.86 -25.22 -31.65
CA ARG A 155 16.28 -25.41 -32.00
C ARG A 155 16.69 -26.88 -32.04
N GLU A 156 16.30 -27.68 -31.05
CA GLU A 156 16.58 -29.12 -31.03
C GLU A 156 15.99 -29.81 -32.27
N ARG A 157 14.75 -29.49 -32.65
CA ARG A 157 14.14 -30.02 -33.87
C ARG A 157 14.91 -29.64 -35.14
N LEU A 158 15.39 -28.40 -35.22
CA LEU A 158 16.19 -27.94 -36.36
C LEU A 158 17.56 -28.62 -36.40
N GLU A 159 18.21 -28.81 -35.24
CA GLU A 159 19.49 -29.52 -35.12
C GLU A 159 19.35 -31.01 -35.46
N GLU A 160 18.28 -31.67 -34.99
CA GLU A 160 17.96 -33.06 -35.36
C GLU A 160 17.73 -33.20 -36.86
N ALA A 161 16.97 -32.28 -37.47
CA ALA A 161 16.75 -32.27 -38.91
C ALA A 161 18.05 -32.03 -39.71
N ASP A 162 18.95 -31.14 -39.26
CA ASP A 162 20.27 -30.94 -39.89
C ASP A 162 21.15 -32.18 -39.75
N LEU A 163 21.14 -32.84 -38.59
CA LEU A 163 21.87 -34.07 -38.34
C LEU A 163 21.36 -35.20 -39.26
N GLU A 164 20.04 -35.37 -39.38
CA GLU A 164 19.44 -36.35 -40.29
C GLU A 164 19.84 -36.09 -41.74
N LEU A 165 19.77 -34.83 -42.19
CA LEU A 165 20.20 -34.43 -43.54
C LEU A 165 21.70 -34.70 -43.78
N ARG A 166 22.56 -34.42 -42.79
CA ARG A 166 24.00 -34.72 -42.87
C ARG A 166 24.26 -36.22 -42.96
N ILE A 167 23.59 -37.02 -42.13
CA ILE A 167 23.71 -38.49 -42.16
C ILE A 167 23.19 -39.03 -43.49
N ALA A 168 22.06 -38.54 -44.00
CA ALA A 168 21.52 -38.92 -45.30
C ALA A 168 22.48 -38.59 -46.45
N ARG A 169 23.10 -37.41 -46.42
CA ARG A 169 24.13 -37.03 -47.41
C ARG A 169 25.31 -38.00 -47.42
N VAL A 170 25.83 -38.37 -46.24
CA VAL A 170 26.92 -39.35 -46.13
C VAL A 170 26.50 -40.69 -46.74
N HIS A 171 25.26 -41.13 -46.53
CA HIS A 171 24.73 -42.35 -47.17
C HIS A 171 24.59 -42.22 -48.69
N ASP A 172 24.12 -41.09 -49.21
CA ASP A 172 23.99 -40.85 -50.65
C ASP A 172 25.36 -40.81 -51.33
N GLU A 173 26.36 -40.18 -50.71
CA GLU A 173 27.76 -40.15 -51.19
C GLU A 173 28.34 -41.57 -51.26
N LEU A 174 28.12 -42.38 -50.21
CA LEU A 174 28.47 -43.81 -50.18
C LEU A 174 27.79 -44.58 -51.32
N GLY A 175 26.48 -44.38 -51.52
CA GLY A 175 25.68 -45.05 -52.53
C GLY A 175 25.99 -44.62 -53.98
N ALA A 176 26.45 -43.38 -54.18
CA ALA A 176 26.91 -42.88 -55.48
C ALA A 176 28.28 -43.47 -55.84
N TRP A 177 29.20 -43.51 -54.87
CA TRP A 177 30.51 -44.14 -55.03
C TRP A 177 30.37 -45.62 -55.45
N THR A 178 29.49 -46.37 -54.80
CA THR A 178 29.24 -47.79 -55.16
C THR A 178 28.65 -47.98 -56.55
N ARG A 179 27.80 -47.05 -57.02
CA ARG A 179 27.21 -47.10 -58.37
C ARG A 179 28.18 -46.73 -59.48
N ASP A 180 29.01 -45.70 -59.29
CA ASP A 180 30.06 -45.31 -60.24
C ASP A 180 31.04 -46.46 -60.52
N LEU A 181 31.35 -47.27 -59.51
CA LEU A 181 32.13 -48.50 -59.66
C LEU A 181 31.46 -49.54 -60.58
N ARG A 182 30.12 -49.64 -60.57
CA ARG A 182 29.34 -50.56 -61.43
C ARG A 182 29.24 -50.07 -62.88
N GLU A 183 29.05 -48.76 -63.09
CA GLU A 183 28.82 -48.19 -64.42
C GLU A 183 30.09 -48.16 -65.30
N ARG A 184 31.29 -48.22 -64.70
CA ARG A 184 32.57 -48.30 -65.43
C ARG A 184 32.84 -49.65 -66.11
N GLY A 185 31.85 -50.55 -66.15
CA GLY A 185 31.87 -51.77 -66.97
C GLY A 185 32.91 -52.81 -66.53
N VAL A 186 33.25 -52.83 -65.25
CA VAL A 186 34.16 -53.83 -64.68
C VAL A 186 33.44 -55.19 -64.68
N SER A 187 34.09 -56.26 -65.19
CA SER A 187 33.52 -57.61 -65.20
C SER A 187 33.31 -58.13 -63.77
N GLU A 188 32.31 -58.98 -63.52
CA GLU A 188 31.97 -59.47 -62.17
C GLU A 188 33.17 -60.05 -61.40
N GLU A 189 34.12 -60.71 -62.08
CA GLU A 189 35.36 -61.24 -61.49
C GLU A 189 36.37 -60.13 -61.14
N GLU A 190 36.58 -59.13 -62.00
CA GLU A 190 37.51 -58.03 -61.69
C GLU A 190 36.89 -57.02 -60.71
N LEU A 191 35.56 -56.97 -60.62
CA LEU A 191 34.82 -56.25 -59.60
C LEU A 191 34.98 -56.94 -58.25
N HIS A 192 35.04 -58.27 -58.20
CA HIS A 192 35.29 -59.05 -56.98
C HIS A 192 36.74 -58.86 -56.49
N ASP A 193 37.74 -59.01 -57.37
CA ASP A 193 39.16 -58.81 -57.02
C ASP A 193 39.46 -57.35 -56.62
N ARG A 194 38.90 -56.38 -57.34
CA ARG A 194 39.04 -54.97 -56.98
C ARG A 194 38.19 -54.59 -55.78
N LEU A 195 37.03 -55.22 -55.53
CA LEU A 195 36.28 -55.07 -54.28
C LEU A 195 37.01 -55.74 -53.12
N GLU A 196 37.82 -56.77 -53.32
CA GLU A 196 38.57 -57.41 -52.22
C GLU A 196 39.78 -56.55 -51.85
N VAL A 197 40.51 -56.03 -52.85
CA VAL A 197 41.62 -55.07 -52.66
C VAL A 197 41.12 -53.68 -52.24
N ALA A 198 39.99 -53.23 -52.78
CA ALA A 198 39.33 -52.01 -52.34
C ALA A 198 38.62 -52.22 -51.02
N ALA A 199 38.01 -53.35 -50.65
CA ALA A 199 37.47 -53.57 -49.30
C ALA A 199 38.58 -53.66 -48.25
N GLN A 200 39.80 -54.04 -48.62
CA GLN A 200 40.97 -53.91 -47.75
C GLN A 200 41.44 -52.45 -47.59
N ARG A 201 41.20 -51.54 -48.56
CA ARG A 201 41.52 -50.08 -48.50
C ARG A 201 40.34 -49.14 -48.20
N ALA A 202 39.13 -49.60 -48.41
CA ALA A 202 37.83 -48.94 -48.31
C ALA A 202 37.07 -49.50 -47.12
N GLY A 203 37.43 -50.69 -46.61
CA GLY A 203 37.19 -51.03 -45.22
C GLY A 203 37.70 -49.92 -44.31
N ASP A 204 38.87 -49.33 -44.58
CA ASP A 204 39.36 -48.15 -43.87
C ASP A 204 38.48 -46.90 -44.07
N SER A 205 37.91 -46.67 -45.26
CA SER A 205 37.07 -45.48 -45.56
C SER A 205 35.61 -45.63 -45.12
N GLU A 206 35.08 -46.84 -45.10
CA GLU A 206 33.75 -47.19 -44.58
C GLU A 206 33.80 -47.25 -43.04
N LEU A 207 34.90 -47.76 -42.47
CA LEU A 207 35.25 -47.58 -41.05
C LEU A 207 35.47 -46.10 -40.70
N ASP A 208 35.99 -45.27 -41.60
CA ASP A 208 36.14 -43.81 -41.39
C ASP A 208 34.78 -43.10 -41.42
N ASN A 209 33.89 -43.45 -42.36
CA ASN A 209 32.52 -42.90 -42.43
C ASN A 209 31.67 -43.33 -41.23
N LEU A 210 31.75 -44.60 -40.81
CA LEU A 210 31.08 -45.08 -39.59
C LEU A 210 31.64 -44.38 -38.35
N ARG A 211 32.96 -44.23 -38.24
CA ARG A 211 33.60 -43.42 -37.19
C ARG A 211 33.10 -41.99 -37.20
N ARG A 212 32.94 -41.37 -38.37
CA ARG A 212 32.46 -40.00 -38.51
C ARG A 212 30.99 -39.82 -38.11
N ILE A 213 30.14 -40.80 -38.40
CA ILE A 213 28.75 -40.83 -37.91
C ILE A 213 28.73 -41.00 -36.39
N GLU A 214 29.63 -41.83 -35.85
CA GLU A 214 29.76 -42.07 -34.41
C GLU A 214 30.27 -40.83 -33.68
N GLU A 215 31.29 -40.14 -34.20
CA GLU A 215 31.78 -38.85 -33.73
C GLU A 215 30.68 -37.78 -33.73
N LEU A 216 29.89 -37.69 -34.80
CA LEU A 216 28.76 -36.74 -34.88
C LEU A 216 27.70 -37.04 -33.81
N ARG A 217 27.42 -38.32 -33.53
CA ARG A 217 26.48 -38.74 -32.47
C ARG A 217 27.04 -38.44 -31.08
N GLU A 218 28.32 -38.72 -30.83
CA GLU A 218 28.98 -38.42 -29.56
C GLU A 218 29.06 -36.91 -29.29
N GLU A 219 29.34 -36.11 -30.32
CA GLU A 219 29.37 -34.66 -30.21
C GLU A 219 27.98 -34.10 -29.88
N HIS A 220 26.93 -34.62 -30.54
CA HIS A 220 25.55 -34.24 -30.24
C HIS A 220 25.12 -34.65 -28.82
N GLU A 221 25.50 -35.85 -28.36
CA GLU A 221 25.28 -36.27 -26.97
C GLU A 221 26.00 -35.40 -25.95
N ARG A 222 27.27 -35.04 -26.21
CA ARG A 222 28.03 -34.12 -25.34
C ARG A 222 27.33 -32.77 -25.22
N ARG A 223 26.91 -32.18 -26.34
CA ARG A 223 26.18 -30.91 -26.33
C ARG A 223 24.86 -31.01 -25.54
N ARG A 224 24.09 -32.11 -25.70
CA ARG A 224 22.87 -32.35 -24.89
C ARG A 224 23.19 -32.42 -23.39
N ARG A 225 24.24 -33.15 -22.99
CA ARG A 225 24.62 -33.29 -21.57
C ARG A 225 25.04 -31.95 -20.95
N GLU A 226 25.82 -31.15 -21.67
CA GLU A 226 26.20 -29.80 -21.22
C GLU A 226 24.98 -28.88 -21.09
N GLN A 227 24.06 -28.92 -22.06
CA GLN A 227 22.81 -28.15 -22.01
C GLN A 227 21.90 -28.59 -20.85
N ALA A 228 21.77 -29.89 -20.59
CA ALA A 228 21.01 -30.42 -19.46
C ALA A 228 21.60 -29.99 -18.11
N ALA A 229 22.94 -29.94 -17.99
CA ALA A 229 23.61 -29.43 -16.80
C ALA A 229 23.30 -27.94 -16.56
N ARG A 230 23.37 -27.11 -17.62
CA ARG A 230 23.00 -25.67 -17.57
C ARG A 230 21.54 -25.47 -17.17
N GLU A 231 20.62 -26.32 -17.64
CA GLU A 231 19.20 -26.25 -17.26
C GLU A 231 18.99 -26.55 -15.77
N LYS A 232 19.63 -27.61 -15.28
CA LYS A 232 19.55 -28.00 -13.87
C LYS A 232 20.05 -26.87 -12.97
N GLU A 233 21.07 -26.15 -13.39
CA GLU A 233 21.58 -24.97 -12.70
C GLU A 233 20.60 -23.78 -12.74
N LEU A 234 20.02 -23.46 -13.91
CA LEU A 234 19.02 -22.41 -14.05
C LEU A 234 17.79 -22.67 -13.17
N ARG A 235 17.28 -23.90 -13.16
CA ARG A 235 16.16 -24.32 -12.28
C ARG A 235 16.51 -24.16 -10.81
N ARG A 236 17.74 -24.49 -10.41
CA ARG A 236 18.23 -24.29 -9.03
C ARG A 236 18.24 -22.80 -8.65
N ARG A 237 18.77 -21.93 -9.52
CA ARG A 237 18.81 -20.48 -9.30
C ARG A 237 17.41 -19.87 -9.20
N LEU A 238 16.48 -20.28 -10.07
CA LEU A 238 15.08 -19.80 -10.03
C LEU A 238 14.35 -20.27 -8.76
N LYS A 239 14.51 -21.55 -8.37
CA LYS A 239 13.97 -22.05 -7.10
C LYS A 239 14.55 -21.31 -5.89
N HIS A 240 15.83 -20.96 -5.93
CA HIS A 240 16.47 -20.16 -4.87
C HIS A 240 15.83 -18.78 -4.76
N ARG A 241 15.76 -18.02 -5.87
CA ARG A 241 15.11 -16.70 -5.91
C ARG A 241 13.65 -16.75 -5.45
N GLN A 242 12.92 -17.79 -5.84
CA GLN A 242 11.52 -17.96 -5.43
C GLN A 242 11.38 -18.21 -3.92
N ARG A 243 12.30 -18.99 -3.33
CA ARG A 243 12.34 -19.20 -1.88
C ARG A 243 12.69 -17.93 -1.13
N GLU A 244 13.64 -17.14 -1.64
CA GLU A 244 14.02 -15.84 -1.07
C GLU A 244 12.86 -14.84 -1.12
N ALA A 245 12.22 -14.67 -2.27
CA ALA A 245 11.06 -13.79 -2.41
C ALA A 245 9.92 -14.21 -1.46
N ARG A 246 9.67 -15.52 -1.31
CA ARG A 246 8.66 -16.03 -0.36
C ARG A 246 9.06 -15.79 1.10
N ARG A 247 10.35 -15.89 1.44
CA ARG A 247 10.87 -15.55 2.77
C ARG A 247 10.69 -14.06 3.06
N GLN A 248 11.08 -13.19 2.13
CA GLN A 248 10.93 -11.73 2.26
C GLN A 248 9.45 -11.34 2.43
N MET A 249 8.55 -11.91 1.64
CA MET A 249 7.10 -11.66 1.78
C MET A 249 6.57 -12.08 3.16
N ARG A 250 6.99 -13.26 3.66
CA ARG A 250 6.60 -13.73 5.00
C ARG A 250 7.19 -12.86 6.12
N ALA A 251 8.43 -12.41 5.98
CA ALA A 251 9.08 -11.53 6.94
C ALA A 251 8.39 -10.16 6.99
N ALA A 252 8.07 -9.57 5.84
CA ALA A 252 7.33 -8.31 5.75
C ALA A 252 5.95 -8.43 6.43
N LEU A 253 5.17 -9.47 6.12
CA LEU A 253 3.86 -9.70 6.75
C LEU A 253 3.96 -9.89 8.27
N ARG A 254 5.00 -10.55 8.78
CA ARG A 254 5.22 -10.70 10.23
C ARG A 254 5.60 -9.39 10.89
N ALA A 255 6.48 -8.60 10.28
CA ALA A 255 6.87 -7.29 10.82
C ALA A 255 5.66 -6.34 10.88
N GLU A 256 4.80 -6.39 9.86
CA GLU A 256 3.58 -5.59 9.81
C GLU A 256 2.55 -6.04 10.88
N ARG A 257 2.39 -7.36 11.10
CA ARG A 257 1.60 -7.89 12.22
C ARG A 257 2.16 -7.55 13.60
N ALA A 258 3.49 -7.54 13.76
CA ALA A 258 4.12 -7.15 15.02
C ALA A 258 3.88 -5.66 15.33
N ARG A 259 3.91 -4.80 14.31
CA ARG A 259 3.50 -3.38 14.45
C ARG A 259 2.02 -3.23 14.82
N GLN A 260 1.15 -4.13 14.34
CA GLN A 260 -0.25 -4.16 14.74
C GLN A 260 -0.40 -4.55 16.20
N ALA A 261 0.26 -5.63 16.65
CA ALA A 261 0.21 -6.05 18.05
C ALA A 261 0.67 -4.94 19.02
N LEU A 262 1.69 -4.16 18.63
CA LEU A 262 2.15 -3.01 19.41
C LEU A 262 1.16 -1.83 19.43
N ALA A 263 0.29 -1.72 18.42
CA ALA A 263 -0.69 -0.65 18.30
C ALA A 263 -2.11 -1.06 18.75
N GLU A 264 -2.36 -2.35 18.91
CA GLU A 264 -3.59 -2.94 19.46
C GLU A 264 -3.48 -3.21 20.96
N ASP A 265 -2.33 -2.94 21.59
CA ASP A 265 -2.15 -3.04 23.05
C ASP A 265 -2.59 -1.71 23.71
N PRO A 266 -3.85 -1.60 24.19
CA PRO A 266 -4.42 -0.37 24.70
C PRO A 266 -4.12 -0.20 26.20
N GLU A 267 -3.41 -1.14 26.83
CA GLU A 267 -3.13 -1.17 28.27
C GLU A 267 -1.76 -0.59 28.65
N LEU A 268 -1.00 -0.04 27.69
CA LEU A 268 0.32 0.57 27.94
C LEU A 268 0.36 2.10 27.78
N GLU A 269 -0.71 2.75 27.33
CA GLU A 269 -0.92 4.18 27.61
C GLU A 269 -1.52 4.27 29.01
N GLY A 270 -0.65 4.22 30.00
CA GLY A 270 -1.01 4.39 31.41
C GLY A 270 -1.71 5.72 31.66
N ASP A 271 -2.53 5.73 32.71
CA ASP A 271 -2.98 6.94 33.39
C ASP A 271 -1.78 7.84 33.73
N GLU A 272 -1.48 8.82 32.88
CA GLU A 272 -0.71 10.03 33.22
C GLU A 272 -1.48 11.30 32.83
#